data_AF-A0A7D9CV27-F1
#
_entry.id   AF-A0A7D9CV27-F1
#
_cell.length_a   1.000
_cell.length_b   1.000
_cell.length_c   1.000
_cell.angle_alpha   90.00
_cell.angle_beta   90.00
_cell.angle_gamma   90.00
#
_symmetry.space_group_name_H-M   'P 1'
#
loop_
_entity.id
_entity.type
_entity.pdbx_description
1 polymer ?
#
loop_
_entity_poly.entity_id
_entity_poly.type
_entity_poly.pdbx_seq_one_letter_code
_entity_poly.pdbx_strand_id
1 'polypeptide(L)'
;MSQELQDLLEWAKNGKIFVDPGIKFQITSDRGVICVAKEDIKNGKDLIKVPKDLALTPTLAASFFGDDWTSSHDRNQQLQLFLARLKFNDEDTFVDGVNISKKMAPYINFLPSNGRDTGLPYFWTEEEKYLLSGTDAEVFLKRFMDEIVEEWHSAVTGLKSVTMPNDMESFYQNYKKGNYNKGMAYFLEQKMTWTSFQAYLWAHCILASRAFPFVLFDPSNKLHKAFLVPVIDLLNHKNATPVRWYTSDQQQMVFSSLEDPSNMKKGLELFNNYGDKPNYAILLGYGFVIPDNKFDITTLSLKVPENYIEAAKKFGVKLPDDASAEGINFVLTKKYPLPENLIDFFAFLVRLTSENNIYTTRMLIEGIANLRAILGTKVNAFKKFKMTTDRRVAPSVARMVKVYRNLQKAIFLEAQQATIILEKNMLKKYHALSFKRILTRDKVFFNSLLLTFGVSNYNDLVAKKILDQAVLLWIVRNANKNDYKDLDPLLFPEFIYEEFQNVKKNVAITEQDVLEFRSIYKSLFPALSQMIPEVYNVGDWTPRNFIVAGTVSDRLTFKRPTNNEVFFLKKEEAKTGFGGK
;
A
#
# COMPACT_ATOMS: atom_id res chain seq x y z
N MET A 1 -16.94 15.84 -34.97
CA MET A 1 -16.37 14.48 -34.78
C MET A 1 -15.04 14.50 -35.53
N SER A 2 -13.94 13.99 -34.98
CA SER A 2 -12.69 13.93 -35.76
C SER A 2 -12.87 12.96 -36.93
N GLN A 3 -12.12 13.14 -38.02
CA GLN A 3 -12.22 12.28 -39.19
C GLN A 3 -11.92 10.82 -38.83
N GLU A 4 -10.94 10.59 -37.94
CA GLU A 4 -10.54 9.22 -37.55
C GLU A 4 -11.65 8.47 -36.81
N LEU A 5 -12.44 9.15 -35.97
CA LEU A 5 -13.58 8.52 -35.29
C LEU A 5 -14.72 8.23 -36.28
N GLN A 6 -14.93 9.10 -37.28
CA GLN A 6 -15.92 8.84 -38.33
C GLN A 6 -15.54 7.60 -39.14
N ASP A 7 -14.28 7.52 -39.57
CA ASP A 7 -13.75 6.40 -40.35
C ASP A 7 -13.87 5.08 -39.57
N LEU A 8 -13.55 5.09 -38.26
CA LEU A 8 -13.72 3.92 -37.40
C LEU A 8 -15.18 3.46 -37.31
N LEU A 9 -16.12 4.38 -37.10
CA LEU A 9 -17.54 4.04 -36.95
C LEU A 9 -18.16 3.60 -38.28
N GLU A 10 -17.71 4.14 -39.40
CA GLU A 10 -18.11 3.70 -40.73
C GLU A 10 -17.57 2.30 -41.04
N TRP A 11 -16.29 2.05 -40.76
CA TRP A 11 -15.71 0.70 -40.83
C TRP A 11 -16.45 -0.29 -39.93
N ALA A 12 -16.78 0.11 -38.70
CA ALA A 12 -17.53 -0.72 -37.76
C ALA A 12 -18.90 -1.10 -38.33
N LYS A 13 -19.63 -0.12 -38.89
CA LYS A 13 -20.93 -0.36 -39.55
C LYS A 13 -20.80 -1.33 -40.72
N ASN A 14 -19.78 -1.16 -41.57
CA ASN A 14 -19.52 -2.05 -42.71
C ASN A 14 -19.11 -3.46 -42.26
N GLY A 15 -18.42 -3.56 -41.12
CA GLY A 15 -18.05 -4.81 -40.45
C GLY A 15 -19.20 -5.50 -39.70
N LYS A 16 -20.45 -5.02 -39.85
CA LYS A 16 -21.63 -5.54 -39.13
C LYS A 16 -21.53 -5.40 -37.60
N ILE A 17 -20.75 -4.43 -37.09
CA ILE A 17 -20.84 -4.00 -35.69
C ILE A 17 -22.15 -3.23 -35.52
N PHE A 18 -22.98 -3.69 -34.60
CA PHE A 18 -24.19 -2.98 -34.21
C PHE A 18 -23.86 -1.97 -33.11
N VAL A 19 -24.31 -0.73 -33.30
CA VAL A 19 -24.31 0.33 -32.29
C VAL A 19 -25.73 0.89 -32.24
N ASP A 20 -26.34 0.89 -31.07
CA ASP A 20 -27.72 1.34 -30.89
C ASP A 20 -27.89 2.80 -31.39
N PRO A 21 -28.94 3.11 -32.18
CA PRO A 21 -29.13 4.45 -32.73
C PRO A 21 -29.35 5.53 -31.67
N GLY A 22 -29.81 5.14 -30.48
CA GLY A 22 -30.00 5.97 -29.30
C GLY A 22 -28.69 6.39 -28.62
N ILE A 23 -27.53 5.91 -29.07
CA ILE A 23 -26.21 6.31 -28.56
C ILE A 23 -25.33 6.94 -29.65
N LYS A 24 -24.31 7.69 -29.22
CA LYS A 24 -23.28 8.23 -30.12
C LYS A 24 -21.94 8.35 -29.42
N PHE A 25 -20.88 8.11 -30.18
CA PHE A 25 -19.53 8.45 -29.77
C PHE A 25 -19.19 9.89 -30.17
N GLN A 26 -18.44 10.58 -29.32
CA GLN A 26 -17.89 11.89 -29.61
C GLN A 26 -16.57 12.07 -28.85
N ILE A 27 -15.72 13.00 -29.31
CA ILE A 27 -14.45 13.31 -28.65
C ILE A 27 -14.62 14.57 -27.81
N THR A 28 -14.03 14.55 -26.63
CA THR A 28 -13.91 15.66 -25.69
C THR A 28 -12.44 15.93 -25.38
N SER A 29 -12.10 17.17 -25.05
CA SER A 29 -10.71 17.58 -24.81
C SER A 29 -10.14 17.05 -23.49
N ASP A 30 -10.99 16.69 -22.53
CA ASP A 30 -10.60 16.27 -21.18
C ASP A 30 -10.69 14.76 -20.96
N ARG A 31 -11.57 14.06 -21.69
CA ARG A 31 -11.86 12.63 -21.48
C ARG A 31 -11.65 11.76 -22.72
N GLY A 32 -11.16 12.34 -23.81
CA GLY A 32 -10.99 11.61 -25.07
C GLY A 32 -12.36 11.20 -25.64
N VAL A 33 -12.48 9.95 -26.07
CA VAL A 33 -13.74 9.42 -26.62
C VAL A 33 -14.74 9.19 -25.49
N ILE A 34 -15.97 9.67 -25.65
CA ILE A 34 -17.10 9.40 -24.77
C ILE A 34 -18.26 8.82 -25.58
N CYS A 35 -19.08 7.99 -24.95
CA CYS A 35 -20.33 7.50 -25.52
C CYS A 35 -21.51 8.13 -24.78
N VAL A 36 -22.37 8.87 -25.47
CA VAL A 36 -23.50 9.58 -24.86
C VAL A 36 -24.83 9.14 -25.44
N ALA A 37 -25.85 9.17 -24.60
CA ALA A 37 -27.23 8.95 -25.03
C ALA A 37 -27.70 10.12 -25.90
N LYS A 38 -28.21 9.84 -27.10
CA LYS A 38 -28.85 10.82 -28.01
C LYS A 38 -30.28 11.15 -27.59
N GLU A 39 -30.92 10.22 -26.90
CA GLU A 39 -32.28 10.28 -26.39
C GLU A 39 -32.37 9.51 -25.06
N ASP A 40 -33.53 9.52 -24.41
CA ASP A 40 -33.74 8.76 -23.19
C ASP A 40 -33.77 7.25 -23.49
N ILE A 41 -32.81 6.50 -22.94
CA ILE A 41 -32.70 5.06 -23.15
C ILE A 41 -33.54 4.34 -22.10
N LYS A 42 -34.64 3.71 -22.54
CA LYS A 42 -35.54 2.95 -21.65
C LYS A 42 -35.02 1.57 -21.28
N ASN A 43 -34.16 0.99 -22.12
CA ASN A 43 -33.60 -0.34 -21.94
C ASN A 43 -32.14 -0.34 -22.42
N GLY A 44 -31.20 -0.57 -21.49
CA GLY A 44 -29.76 -0.60 -21.79
C GLY A 44 -29.25 -1.95 -22.32
N LYS A 45 -30.14 -2.86 -22.70
CA LYS A 45 -29.79 -4.17 -23.25
C LYS A 45 -29.22 -4.04 -24.67
N ASP A 46 -28.16 -4.81 -24.94
CA ASP A 46 -27.64 -5.08 -26.29
C ASP A 46 -27.19 -3.84 -27.07
N LEU A 47 -26.75 -2.79 -26.38
CA LEU A 47 -26.44 -1.48 -26.97
C LEU A 47 -25.30 -1.51 -28.00
N ILE A 48 -24.35 -2.43 -27.86
CA ILE A 48 -23.25 -2.63 -28.82
C ILE A 48 -23.04 -4.13 -29.04
N LYS A 49 -22.92 -4.58 -30.29
CA LYS A 49 -22.59 -5.97 -30.65
C LYS A 49 -21.47 -6.00 -31.67
N VAL A 50 -20.39 -6.71 -31.36
CA VAL A 50 -19.19 -6.82 -32.19
C VAL A 50 -19.01 -8.27 -32.61
N PRO A 51 -19.04 -8.59 -33.91
CA PRO A 51 -18.70 -9.93 -34.41
C PRO A 51 -17.34 -10.39 -33.89
N LYS A 52 -17.25 -11.67 -33.48
CA LYS A 52 -16.01 -12.23 -32.94
C LYS A 52 -14.83 -12.19 -33.91
N ASP A 53 -15.08 -12.18 -35.22
CA ASP A 53 -14.05 -12.12 -36.25
C ASP A 53 -13.40 -10.73 -36.41
N LEU A 54 -13.93 -9.71 -35.72
CA LEU A 54 -13.37 -8.36 -35.60
C LEU A 54 -12.66 -8.14 -34.26
N ALA A 55 -12.52 -9.17 -33.43
CA ALA A 55 -11.72 -9.10 -32.21
C ALA A 55 -10.26 -9.48 -32.47
N LEU A 56 -9.32 -8.82 -31.77
CA LEU A 56 -7.92 -9.27 -31.75
C LEU A 56 -7.72 -10.19 -30.56
N THR A 57 -7.52 -11.48 -30.83
CA THR A 57 -7.50 -12.54 -29.83
C THR A 57 -6.13 -13.19 -29.70
N PRO A 58 -5.85 -13.84 -28.56
CA PRO A 58 -4.66 -14.67 -28.40
C PRO A 58 -4.59 -15.80 -29.43
N THR A 59 -5.73 -16.37 -29.83
CA THR A 59 -5.80 -17.43 -30.85
C THR A 59 -5.38 -16.92 -32.23
N LEU A 60 -5.81 -15.71 -32.62
CA LEU A 60 -5.40 -15.10 -33.89
C LEU A 60 -3.88 -14.84 -33.92
N ALA A 61 -3.33 -14.34 -32.81
CA ALA A 61 -1.89 -14.14 -32.68
C ALA A 61 -1.12 -15.47 -32.71
N ALA A 62 -1.63 -16.51 -32.03
CA ALA A 62 -1.02 -17.84 -32.05
C ALA A 62 -1.02 -18.44 -33.46
N SER A 63 -2.11 -18.31 -34.23
CA SER A 63 -2.16 -18.74 -35.63
C SER A 63 -1.17 -17.98 -36.52
N PHE A 64 -0.94 -16.69 -36.26
CA PHE A 64 0.04 -15.90 -37.01
C PHE A 64 1.47 -16.39 -36.78
N PHE A 65 1.88 -16.55 -35.52
CA PHE A 65 3.26 -16.94 -35.23
C PHE A 65 3.51 -18.43 -35.45
N GLY A 66 2.52 -19.30 -35.19
CA GLY A 66 2.63 -20.74 -35.41
C GLY A 66 3.93 -21.33 -34.84
N ASP A 67 4.64 -22.09 -35.68
CA ASP A 67 5.91 -22.74 -35.33
C ASP A 67 7.09 -21.77 -35.16
N ASP A 68 6.92 -20.49 -35.54
CA ASP A 68 7.95 -19.46 -35.34
C ASP A 68 8.15 -19.13 -33.85
N TRP A 69 7.10 -19.36 -33.02
CA TRP A 69 7.12 -19.03 -31.61
C TRP A 69 7.64 -20.17 -30.73
N THR A 70 8.70 -19.90 -29.97
CA THR A 70 9.28 -20.87 -29.02
C THR A 70 9.27 -20.40 -27.56
N SER A 71 8.83 -19.17 -27.28
CA SER A 71 8.76 -18.65 -25.90
C SER A 71 7.77 -19.45 -25.07
N SER A 72 8.23 -19.91 -23.90
CA SER A 72 7.48 -20.76 -22.96
C SER A 72 6.45 -20.01 -22.11
N HIS A 73 6.41 -18.67 -22.21
CA HIS A 73 5.56 -17.86 -21.37
C HIS A 73 4.11 -17.82 -21.87
N ASP A 74 3.24 -18.47 -21.12
CA ASP A 74 1.81 -18.51 -21.37
C ASP A 74 1.10 -17.26 -20.82
N ARG A 75 1.34 -16.08 -21.42
CA ARG A 75 0.64 -14.81 -21.10
C ARG A 75 0.15 -14.12 -22.39
N ASN A 76 0.13 -12.79 -22.45
CA ASN A 76 -0.35 -12.04 -23.62
C ASN A 76 0.77 -11.68 -24.63
N GLN A 77 1.97 -12.25 -24.48
CA GLN A 77 3.15 -11.87 -25.26
C GLN A 77 2.93 -11.94 -26.78
N GLN A 78 2.36 -13.04 -27.27
CA GLN A 78 2.01 -13.18 -28.69
C GLN A 78 1.04 -12.09 -29.14
N LEU A 79 -0.03 -11.84 -28.40
CA LEU A 79 -1.01 -10.81 -28.76
C LEU A 79 -0.40 -9.40 -28.74
N GLN A 80 0.45 -9.09 -27.76
CA GLN A 80 1.15 -7.80 -27.68
C GLN A 80 2.06 -7.60 -28.89
N LEU A 81 2.85 -8.62 -29.24
CA LEU A 81 3.78 -8.52 -30.36
C LEU A 81 3.05 -8.51 -31.72
N PHE A 82 1.96 -9.27 -31.84
CA PHE A 82 1.06 -9.22 -33.00
C PHE A 82 0.45 -7.83 -33.17
N LEU A 83 -0.04 -7.23 -32.08
CA LEU A 83 -0.58 -5.87 -32.09
C LEU A 83 0.50 -4.84 -32.45
N ALA A 84 1.71 -4.97 -31.92
CA ALA A 84 2.85 -4.14 -32.30
C ALA A 84 3.18 -4.28 -33.79
N ARG A 85 3.09 -5.49 -34.36
CA ARG A 85 3.25 -5.74 -35.80
C ARG A 85 2.18 -5.02 -36.61
N LEU A 86 0.92 -5.15 -36.25
CA LEU A 86 -0.17 -4.47 -36.96
C LEU A 86 -0.02 -2.94 -36.96
N LYS A 87 0.60 -2.34 -35.93
CA LYS A 87 0.75 -0.89 -35.80
C LYS A 87 2.05 -0.34 -36.41
N PHE A 88 3.17 -1.05 -36.25
CA PHE A 88 4.52 -0.52 -36.51
C PHE A 88 5.31 -1.33 -37.55
N ASN A 89 4.63 -2.18 -38.31
CA ASN A 89 5.23 -2.89 -39.45
C ASN A 89 4.50 -2.48 -40.74
N ASP A 90 5.28 -2.13 -41.77
CA ASP A 90 4.74 -1.69 -43.06
C ASP A 90 4.28 -2.86 -43.94
N GLU A 91 4.73 -4.09 -43.65
CA GLU A 91 4.33 -5.27 -44.43
C GLU A 91 2.96 -5.79 -44.02
N ASP A 92 2.22 -6.26 -45.02
CA ASP A 92 0.92 -6.91 -44.82
C ASP A 92 1.06 -8.14 -43.90
N THR A 93 0.10 -8.29 -42.99
CA THR A 93 0.03 -9.39 -42.02
C THR A 93 -1.12 -10.30 -42.38
N PHE A 94 -0.82 -11.52 -42.82
CA PHE A 94 -1.81 -12.51 -43.22
C PHE A 94 -1.96 -13.62 -42.18
N VAL A 95 -3.20 -14.02 -41.90
CA VAL A 95 -3.53 -15.20 -41.09
C VAL A 95 -4.62 -15.96 -41.82
N ASP A 96 -4.40 -17.25 -42.07
CA ASP A 96 -5.35 -18.14 -42.78
C ASP A 96 -5.87 -17.55 -44.11
N GLY A 97 -4.98 -16.89 -44.86
CA GLY A 97 -5.31 -16.25 -46.14
C GLY A 97 -6.02 -14.89 -46.04
N VAL A 98 -6.34 -14.41 -44.84
CA VAL A 98 -6.96 -13.11 -44.61
C VAL A 98 -5.90 -12.06 -44.27
N ASN A 99 -5.92 -10.93 -44.98
CA ASN A 99 -5.06 -9.79 -44.66
C ASN A 99 -5.60 -9.05 -43.42
N ILE A 100 -5.03 -9.33 -42.26
CA ILE A 100 -5.46 -8.78 -40.97
C ILE A 100 -5.04 -7.30 -40.84
N SER A 101 -3.86 -6.91 -41.33
CA SER A 101 -3.41 -5.50 -41.29
C SER A 101 -4.39 -4.58 -42.00
N LYS A 102 -4.90 -4.96 -43.19
CA LYS A 102 -5.92 -4.19 -43.91
C LYS A 102 -7.29 -4.31 -43.27
N LYS A 103 -7.71 -5.52 -42.86
CA LYS A 103 -9.03 -5.74 -42.22
C LYS A 103 -9.21 -4.87 -40.98
N MET A 104 -8.16 -4.73 -40.17
CA MET A 104 -8.16 -4.06 -38.87
C MET A 104 -7.60 -2.63 -38.90
N ALA A 105 -7.14 -2.14 -40.06
CA ALA A 105 -6.47 -0.85 -40.19
C ALA A 105 -7.26 0.32 -39.54
N PRO A 106 -8.58 0.49 -39.74
CA PRO A 106 -9.31 1.59 -39.12
C PRO A 106 -9.28 1.56 -37.58
N TYR A 107 -9.35 0.37 -36.97
CA TYR A 107 -9.21 0.22 -35.52
C TYR A 107 -7.77 0.50 -35.05
N ILE A 108 -6.78 -0.11 -35.69
CA ILE A 108 -5.37 0.04 -35.31
C ILE A 108 -4.88 1.50 -35.49
N ASN A 109 -5.34 2.18 -36.53
CA ASN A 109 -5.00 3.57 -36.79
C ASN A 109 -5.67 4.52 -35.81
N PHE A 110 -6.84 4.16 -35.29
CA PHE A 110 -7.54 4.95 -34.25
C PHE A 110 -6.88 4.85 -32.87
N LEU A 111 -6.17 3.76 -32.57
CA LEU A 111 -5.41 3.62 -31.33
C LEU A 111 -4.29 4.69 -31.24
N PRO A 112 -3.89 5.11 -30.03
CA PRO A 112 -2.81 6.08 -29.80
C PRO A 112 -1.60 5.86 -30.71
N SER A 113 -1.17 6.92 -31.40
CA SER A 113 -0.14 6.83 -32.45
C SER A 113 1.26 6.54 -31.91
N ASN A 114 1.52 6.91 -30.66
CA ASN A 114 2.78 6.66 -29.96
C ASN A 114 2.53 6.33 -28.48
N GLY A 115 3.60 6.00 -27.76
CA GLY A 115 3.52 5.66 -26.33
C GLY A 115 3.08 6.80 -25.43
N ARG A 116 3.45 8.05 -25.71
CA ARG A 116 3.06 9.23 -24.91
C ARG A 116 1.56 9.45 -24.96
N ASP A 117 0.95 9.26 -26.12
CA ASP A 117 -0.49 9.44 -26.34
C ASP A 117 -1.34 8.41 -25.61
N THR A 118 -0.74 7.32 -25.10
CA THR A 118 -1.46 6.39 -24.21
C THR A 118 -1.81 7.05 -22.88
N GLY A 119 -1.03 8.04 -22.42
CA GLY A 119 -1.18 8.69 -21.12
C GLY A 119 -0.68 7.87 -19.93
N LEU A 120 -0.24 6.63 -20.13
CA LEU A 120 0.20 5.76 -19.03
C LEU A 120 1.60 6.14 -18.50
N PRO A 121 1.86 5.95 -17.18
CA PRO A 121 3.14 6.28 -16.56
C PRO A 121 4.39 5.61 -17.14
N TYR A 122 4.23 4.51 -17.88
CA TYR A 122 5.33 3.81 -18.53
C TYR A 122 6.11 4.70 -19.51
N PHE A 123 5.39 5.58 -20.23
CA PHE A 123 5.97 6.49 -21.21
C PHE A 123 6.26 7.89 -20.68
N TRP A 124 5.91 8.21 -19.43
CA TRP A 124 6.16 9.54 -18.83
C TRP A 124 7.64 9.94 -18.85
N THR A 125 7.92 11.24 -18.79
CA THR A 125 9.28 11.74 -18.56
C THR A 125 9.80 11.30 -17.20
N GLU A 126 11.12 11.36 -17.01
CA GLU A 126 11.73 11.11 -15.70
C GLU A 126 11.26 12.12 -14.66
N GLU A 127 11.02 13.37 -15.06
CA GLU A 127 10.48 14.41 -14.19
C GLU A 127 9.04 14.10 -13.76
N GLU A 128 8.21 13.56 -14.65
CA GLU A 128 6.85 13.13 -14.36
C GLU A 128 6.82 11.88 -13.47
N LYS A 129 7.70 10.90 -13.73
CA LYS A 129 7.84 9.70 -12.89
C LYS A 129 8.32 10.04 -11.48
N TYR A 130 9.22 11.01 -11.34
CA TYR A 130 9.68 11.51 -10.04
C TYR A 130 8.53 12.04 -9.17
N LEU A 131 7.44 12.54 -9.77
CA LEU A 131 6.26 12.97 -9.01
C LEU A 131 5.60 11.83 -8.23
N LEU A 132 5.80 10.57 -8.65
CA LEU A 132 5.31 9.38 -7.96
C LEU A 132 6.21 8.96 -6.79
N SER A 133 7.34 9.64 -6.54
CA SER A 133 8.29 9.16 -5.54
C SER A 133 7.74 9.06 -4.12
N GLY A 134 7.98 7.92 -3.48
CA GLY A 134 7.45 7.54 -2.18
C GLY A 134 5.99 7.08 -2.19
N THR A 135 5.40 6.83 -3.35
CA THR A 135 4.04 6.27 -3.49
C THR A 135 4.06 4.80 -3.91
N ASP A 136 2.96 4.09 -3.70
CA ASP A 136 2.82 2.72 -4.19
C ASP A 136 2.93 2.62 -5.72
N ALA A 137 2.54 3.68 -6.45
CA ALA A 137 2.62 3.66 -7.91
C ALA A 137 4.07 3.64 -8.41
N GLU A 138 5.01 4.28 -7.70
CA GLU A 138 6.45 4.18 -8.03
C GLU A 138 6.95 2.74 -7.90
N VAL A 139 6.59 2.08 -6.81
CA VAL A 139 7.00 0.70 -6.52
C VAL A 139 6.43 -0.26 -7.57
N PHE A 140 5.12 -0.18 -7.82
CA PHE A 140 4.45 -1.04 -8.79
C PHE A 140 4.87 -0.75 -10.24
N LEU A 141 5.08 0.52 -10.60
CA LEU A 141 5.59 0.90 -11.92
C LEU A 141 6.95 0.25 -12.20
N LYS A 142 7.88 0.32 -11.24
CA LYS A 142 9.20 -0.31 -11.39
C LYS A 142 9.06 -1.82 -11.57
N ARG A 143 8.28 -2.48 -10.69
CA ARG A 143 8.07 -3.93 -10.76
C ARG A 143 7.47 -4.36 -12.11
N PHE A 144 6.44 -3.67 -12.58
CA PHE A 144 5.82 -3.99 -13.86
C PHE A 144 6.77 -3.70 -15.03
N MET A 145 7.57 -2.64 -14.99
CA MET A 145 8.61 -2.41 -16.01
C MET A 145 9.62 -3.56 -16.07
N ASP A 146 10.08 -4.05 -14.91
CA ASP A 146 10.98 -5.22 -14.85
C ASP A 146 10.33 -6.45 -15.49
N GLU A 147 9.07 -6.75 -15.14
CA GLU A 147 8.32 -7.87 -15.73
C GLU A 147 8.15 -7.72 -17.26
N ILE A 148 7.78 -6.52 -17.74
CA ILE A 148 7.53 -6.27 -19.17
C ILE A 148 8.82 -6.38 -19.99
N VAL A 149 9.97 -5.94 -19.46
CA VAL A 149 11.27 -6.06 -20.14
C VAL A 149 11.66 -7.53 -20.31
N GLU A 150 11.52 -8.35 -19.27
CA GLU A 150 11.78 -9.79 -19.36
C GLU A 150 10.82 -10.48 -20.34
N GLU A 151 9.53 -10.13 -20.28
CA GLU A 151 8.53 -10.68 -21.19
C GLU A 151 8.82 -10.33 -22.65
N TRP A 152 9.19 -9.07 -22.94
CA TRP A 152 9.56 -8.62 -24.26
C TRP A 152 10.80 -9.34 -24.79
N HIS A 153 11.86 -9.42 -23.98
CA HIS A 153 13.11 -10.07 -24.40
C HIS A 153 12.87 -11.55 -24.72
N SER A 154 12.14 -12.26 -23.85
CA SER A 154 11.73 -13.65 -24.08
C SER A 154 10.86 -13.81 -25.33
N ALA A 155 9.93 -12.87 -25.59
CA ALA A 155 9.04 -12.93 -26.74
C ALA A 155 9.82 -12.82 -28.06
N VAL A 156 10.70 -11.82 -28.17
CA VAL A 156 11.43 -11.53 -29.42
C VAL A 156 12.53 -12.55 -29.67
N THR A 157 13.30 -12.94 -28.64
CA THR A 157 14.31 -14.01 -28.78
C THR A 157 13.69 -15.38 -29.05
N GLY A 158 12.41 -15.57 -28.70
CA GLY A 158 11.66 -16.78 -28.98
C GLY A 158 11.17 -16.91 -30.43
N LEU A 159 11.32 -15.89 -31.27
CA LEU A 159 10.96 -15.95 -32.69
C LEU A 159 12.11 -16.52 -33.52
N LYS A 160 11.88 -17.62 -34.26
CA LYS A 160 12.90 -18.24 -35.11
C LYS A 160 13.26 -17.36 -36.33
N SER A 161 12.30 -16.60 -36.82
CA SER A 161 12.39 -15.76 -38.02
C SER A 161 13.07 -14.42 -37.77
N VAL A 162 13.27 -14.04 -36.51
CA VAL A 162 13.80 -12.74 -36.11
C VAL A 162 15.11 -12.91 -35.36
N THR A 163 16.17 -12.28 -35.86
CA THR A 163 17.40 -12.09 -35.08
C THR A 163 17.30 -10.81 -34.26
N MET A 164 17.48 -10.90 -32.95
CA MET A 164 17.48 -9.72 -32.06
C MET A 164 18.56 -8.72 -32.50
N PRO A 165 18.20 -7.46 -32.81
CA PRO A 165 19.17 -6.41 -33.11
C PRO A 165 20.15 -6.14 -31.95
N ASN A 166 21.41 -5.83 -32.28
CA ASN A 166 22.47 -5.62 -31.27
C ASN A 166 22.17 -4.48 -30.28
N ASP A 167 21.49 -3.43 -30.72
CA ASP A 167 21.06 -2.30 -29.90
C ASP A 167 19.98 -2.69 -28.88
N MET A 168 19.03 -3.54 -29.29
CA MET A 168 18.00 -4.09 -28.41
C MET A 168 18.58 -5.06 -27.36
N GLU A 169 19.50 -5.93 -27.79
CA GLU A 169 20.24 -6.79 -26.86
C GLU A 169 21.08 -5.96 -25.89
N SER A 170 21.77 -4.93 -26.38
CA SER A 170 22.53 -4.01 -25.54
C SER A 170 21.64 -3.28 -24.52
N PHE A 171 20.44 -2.87 -24.91
CA PHE A 171 19.45 -2.28 -24.00
C PHE A 171 19.08 -3.26 -22.89
N TYR A 172 18.72 -4.51 -23.22
CA TYR A 172 18.37 -5.53 -22.24
C TYR A 172 19.52 -5.78 -21.25
N GLN A 173 20.75 -5.97 -21.75
CA GLN A 173 21.92 -6.20 -20.91
C GLN A 173 22.23 -5.00 -19.99
N ASN A 174 22.06 -3.78 -20.47
CA ASN A 174 22.20 -2.58 -19.64
C ASN A 174 21.10 -2.46 -18.58
N TYR A 175 19.87 -2.85 -18.93
CA TYR A 175 18.74 -2.89 -18.01
C TYR A 175 19.01 -3.88 -16.85
N LYS A 176 19.43 -5.12 -17.16
CA LYS A 176 19.77 -6.14 -16.17
C LYS A 176 20.90 -5.73 -15.22
N LYS A 177 21.85 -4.91 -15.70
CA LYS A 177 22.95 -4.36 -14.88
C LYS A 177 22.50 -3.22 -13.94
N GLY A 178 21.23 -2.86 -13.91
CA GLY A 178 20.69 -1.82 -13.04
C GLY A 178 20.92 -0.40 -13.55
N ASN A 179 21.26 -0.21 -14.83
CA ASN A 179 21.39 1.11 -15.45
C ASN A 179 20.05 1.62 -16.02
N TYR A 180 18.95 1.37 -15.30
CA TYR A 180 17.57 1.57 -15.77
C TYR A 180 17.28 2.99 -16.30
N ASN A 181 17.77 4.04 -15.62
CA ASN A 181 17.55 5.43 -16.06
C ASN A 181 18.49 5.88 -17.20
N LYS A 182 19.67 5.27 -17.32
CA LYS A 182 20.68 5.62 -18.34
C LYS A 182 20.37 4.87 -19.62
N GLY A 183 19.41 5.38 -20.38
CA GLY A 183 19.10 4.86 -21.72
C GLY A 183 17.62 4.68 -21.96
N MET A 184 16.78 4.50 -20.94
CA MET A 184 15.33 4.33 -21.13
C MET A 184 14.70 5.54 -21.83
N ALA A 185 14.99 6.77 -21.39
CA ALA A 185 14.45 7.97 -22.03
C ALA A 185 14.89 8.10 -23.51
N TYR A 186 16.19 7.94 -23.77
CA TYR A 186 16.75 7.95 -25.13
C TYR A 186 16.16 6.84 -26.00
N PHE A 187 15.97 5.65 -25.43
CA PHE A 187 15.44 4.49 -26.12
C PHE A 187 13.96 4.72 -26.44
N LEU A 188 13.14 5.19 -25.50
CA LEU A 188 11.74 5.53 -25.74
C LEU A 188 11.53 6.60 -26.84
N GLU A 189 12.57 7.37 -27.19
CA GLU A 189 12.57 8.37 -28.26
C GLU A 189 13.04 7.83 -29.63
N GLN A 190 13.55 6.60 -29.70
CA GLN A 190 13.95 5.97 -30.96
C GLN A 190 12.76 5.58 -31.84
N LYS A 191 13.02 5.39 -33.14
CA LYS A 191 12.03 4.88 -34.09
C LYS A 191 11.53 3.51 -33.63
N MET A 192 10.21 3.37 -33.47
CA MET A 192 9.58 2.09 -33.13
C MET A 192 9.59 1.15 -34.33
N THR A 193 10.08 -0.06 -34.11
CA THR A 193 9.81 -1.22 -34.98
C THR A 193 8.96 -2.21 -34.20
N TRP A 194 8.21 -3.09 -34.88
CA TRP A 194 7.28 -3.99 -34.19
C TRP A 194 7.94 -4.94 -33.16
N THR A 195 9.24 -5.22 -33.29
CA THR A 195 10.02 -6.02 -32.33
C THR A 195 10.72 -5.20 -31.25
N SER A 196 10.71 -3.87 -31.37
CA SER A 196 11.33 -2.97 -30.38
C SER A 196 10.59 -2.99 -29.05
N PHE A 197 11.32 -2.79 -27.93
CA PHE A 197 10.69 -2.76 -26.61
C PHE A 197 9.66 -1.65 -26.47
N GLN A 198 9.84 -0.50 -27.14
CA GLN A 198 8.89 0.61 -27.17
C GLN A 198 7.55 0.20 -27.81
N ALA A 199 7.61 -0.53 -28.92
CA ALA A 199 6.40 -1.03 -29.59
C ALA A 199 5.69 -2.08 -28.73
N TYR A 200 6.46 -2.97 -28.09
CA TYR A 200 5.90 -3.95 -27.16
C TYR A 200 5.29 -3.30 -25.91
N LEU A 201 5.94 -2.28 -25.35
CA LEU A 201 5.45 -1.49 -24.22
C LEU A 201 4.20 -0.68 -24.60
N TRP A 202 4.15 -0.14 -25.82
CA TRP A 202 2.93 0.47 -26.36
C TRP A 202 1.81 -0.56 -26.43
N ALA A 203 2.06 -1.75 -26.99
CA ALA A 203 1.06 -2.80 -27.09
C ALA A 203 0.60 -3.28 -25.70
N HIS A 204 1.52 -3.37 -24.73
CA HIS A 204 1.19 -3.60 -23.31
C HIS A 204 0.22 -2.54 -22.79
N CYS A 205 0.51 -1.25 -23.01
CA CYS A 205 -0.34 -0.15 -22.58
C CYS A 205 -1.74 -0.19 -23.23
N ILE A 206 -1.82 -0.54 -24.52
CA ILE A 206 -3.10 -0.74 -25.21
C ILE A 206 -3.87 -1.90 -24.57
N LEU A 207 -3.25 -3.06 -24.36
CA LEU A 207 -3.93 -4.19 -23.73
C LEU A 207 -4.36 -3.88 -22.30
N ALA A 208 -3.49 -3.27 -21.49
CA ALA A 208 -3.78 -2.93 -20.10
C ALA A 208 -4.98 -1.99 -19.97
N SER A 209 -5.12 -1.04 -20.90
CA SER A 209 -6.16 -0.01 -20.85
C SER A 209 -7.47 -0.38 -21.56
N ARG A 210 -7.46 -1.36 -22.48
CA ARG A 210 -8.59 -1.62 -23.40
C ARG A 210 -9.04 -3.07 -23.48
N ALA A 211 -8.22 -4.03 -23.04
CA ALA A 211 -8.53 -5.43 -23.24
C ALA A 211 -9.55 -5.98 -22.23
N PHE A 212 -10.28 -7.00 -22.68
CA PHE A 212 -11.21 -7.78 -21.88
C PHE A 212 -10.59 -9.14 -21.51
N PRO A 213 -10.95 -9.75 -20.37
CA PRO A 213 -10.55 -11.12 -20.05
C PRO A 213 -11.03 -12.09 -21.13
N PHE A 214 -10.11 -12.87 -21.71
CA PHE A 214 -10.42 -13.76 -22.84
C PHE A 214 -11.40 -14.88 -22.49
N VAL A 215 -11.58 -15.19 -21.21
CA VAL A 215 -12.63 -16.08 -20.70
C VAL A 215 -14.05 -15.64 -21.09
N LEU A 216 -14.27 -14.37 -21.41
CA LEU A 216 -15.56 -13.87 -21.93
C LEU A 216 -15.80 -14.28 -23.38
N PHE A 217 -14.73 -14.55 -24.12
CA PHE A 217 -14.76 -15.00 -25.51
C PHE A 217 -14.76 -16.54 -25.58
N ASP A 218 -13.93 -17.18 -24.75
CA ASP A 218 -13.80 -18.63 -24.62
C ASP A 218 -13.70 -19.03 -23.13
N PRO A 219 -14.80 -19.51 -22.52
CA PRO A 219 -14.85 -19.87 -21.10
C PRO A 219 -13.90 -21.00 -20.68
N SER A 220 -13.36 -21.78 -21.63
CA SER A 220 -12.40 -22.86 -21.35
C SER A 220 -10.97 -22.33 -21.14
N ASN A 221 -10.73 -21.05 -21.41
CA ASN A 221 -9.40 -20.45 -21.39
C ASN A 221 -8.96 -19.97 -19.99
N LYS A 222 -7.70 -19.53 -19.88
CA LYS A 222 -7.11 -19.03 -18.63
C LYS A 222 -7.45 -17.56 -18.40
N LEU A 223 -7.66 -17.18 -17.13
CA LEU A 223 -8.08 -15.83 -16.73
C LEU A 223 -7.08 -14.72 -17.07
N HIS A 224 -5.79 -15.04 -17.22
CA HIS A 224 -4.74 -14.05 -17.50
C HIS A 224 -4.62 -13.67 -18.97
N LYS A 225 -5.31 -14.36 -19.88
CA LYS A 225 -5.34 -14.03 -21.31
C LYS A 225 -6.36 -12.91 -21.55
N ALA A 226 -6.04 -12.01 -22.46
CA ALA A 226 -6.89 -10.88 -22.80
C ALA A 226 -7.10 -10.74 -24.30
N PHE A 227 -8.10 -9.96 -24.72
CA PHE A 227 -8.40 -9.69 -26.13
C PHE A 227 -8.98 -8.29 -26.31
N LEU A 228 -8.85 -7.73 -27.51
CA LEU A 228 -9.37 -6.40 -27.84
C LEU A 228 -10.67 -6.50 -28.65
N VAL A 229 -11.63 -5.66 -28.31
CA VAL A 229 -12.95 -5.61 -28.94
C VAL A 229 -13.22 -4.18 -29.41
N PRO A 230 -13.06 -3.89 -30.71
CA PRO A 230 -13.27 -2.56 -31.25
C PRO A 230 -14.63 -1.97 -30.88
N VAL A 231 -14.70 -0.65 -30.73
CA VAL A 231 -15.92 0.13 -30.38
C VAL A 231 -16.38 -0.05 -28.93
N ILE A 232 -16.41 -1.28 -28.40
CA ILE A 232 -16.75 -1.52 -26.98
C ILE A 232 -15.64 -0.96 -26.07
N ASP A 233 -14.37 -1.09 -26.47
CA ASP A 233 -13.21 -0.57 -25.74
C ASP A 233 -13.09 0.97 -25.71
N LEU A 234 -14.02 1.69 -26.37
CA LEU A 234 -14.10 3.14 -26.36
C LEU A 234 -14.92 3.70 -25.19
N LEU A 235 -15.64 2.84 -24.46
CA LEU A 235 -16.49 3.24 -23.35
C LEU A 235 -15.65 3.54 -22.09
N ASN A 236 -15.77 4.74 -21.54
CA ASN A 236 -15.04 5.15 -20.34
C ASN A 236 -15.51 4.46 -19.07
N HIS A 237 -14.67 4.47 -18.05
CA HIS A 237 -14.95 3.84 -16.77
C HIS A 237 -15.67 4.73 -15.76
N LYS A 238 -16.58 4.11 -15.02
CA LYS A 238 -17.04 4.59 -13.72
C LYS A 238 -17.23 3.41 -12.75
N ASN A 239 -16.65 3.52 -11.55
CA ASN A 239 -16.77 2.52 -10.50
C ASN A 239 -18.22 2.17 -10.18
N ALA A 240 -18.47 0.90 -9.84
CA ALA A 240 -19.79 0.37 -9.49
C ALA A 240 -20.90 0.59 -10.55
N THR A 241 -20.55 0.89 -11.81
CA THR A 241 -21.53 0.95 -12.90
C THR A 241 -21.98 -0.48 -13.24
N PRO A 242 -23.28 -0.79 -13.17
CA PRO A 242 -23.79 -2.12 -13.48
C PRO A 242 -23.82 -2.29 -15.00
N VAL A 243 -22.94 -3.15 -15.51
CA VAL A 243 -22.83 -3.46 -16.94
C VAL A 243 -22.70 -4.96 -17.14
N ARG A 244 -22.97 -5.42 -18.36
CA ARG A 244 -22.81 -6.82 -18.73
C ARG A 244 -22.07 -6.93 -20.05
N TRP A 245 -21.06 -7.79 -20.07
CA TRP A 245 -20.40 -8.27 -21.29
C TRP A 245 -20.63 -9.76 -21.43
N TYR A 246 -20.97 -10.21 -22.62
CA TYR A 246 -21.15 -11.64 -22.90
C TYR A 246 -20.98 -11.94 -24.38
N THR A 247 -20.71 -13.21 -24.69
CA THR A 247 -20.81 -13.72 -26.06
C THR A 247 -22.25 -14.17 -26.32
N SER A 248 -22.91 -13.63 -27.34
CA SER A 248 -24.23 -14.09 -27.79
C SER A 248 -24.15 -15.40 -28.58
N ASP A 249 -25.26 -16.11 -28.74
CA ASP A 249 -25.37 -17.33 -29.56
C ASP A 249 -24.88 -17.12 -31.01
N GLN A 250 -25.03 -15.91 -31.55
CA GLN A 250 -24.56 -15.50 -32.87
C GLN A 250 -23.04 -15.22 -32.95
N GLN A 251 -22.26 -15.63 -31.94
CA GLN A 251 -20.81 -15.40 -31.87
C GLN A 251 -20.44 -13.92 -31.98
N GLN A 252 -21.12 -13.07 -31.19
CA GLN A 252 -20.83 -11.65 -31.06
C GLN A 252 -20.53 -11.30 -29.61
N MET A 253 -19.55 -10.43 -29.38
CA MET A 253 -19.35 -9.79 -28.09
C MET A 253 -20.38 -8.67 -27.92
N VAL A 254 -21.13 -8.72 -26.83
CA VAL A 254 -22.23 -7.78 -26.55
C VAL A 254 -21.92 -6.97 -25.31
N PHE A 255 -22.16 -5.66 -25.38
CA PHE A 255 -22.20 -4.76 -24.23
C PHE A 255 -23.64 -4.35 -23.92
N SER A 256 -24.00 -4.40 -22.65
CA SER A 256 -25.26 -3.88 -22.11
C SER A 256 -25.01 -3.01 -20.88
N SER A 257 -25.71 -1.88 -20.78
CA SER A 257 -25.85 -1.15 -19.52
C SER A 257 -27.04 -1.72 -18.75
N LEU A 258 -26.83 -2.00 -17.46
CA LEU A 258 -27.86 -2.44 -16.53
C LEU A 258 -28.24 -1.31 -15.56
N GLU A 259 -27.91 -0.07 -15.90
CA GLU A 259 -28.27 1.11 -15.11
C GLU A 259 -29.79 1.33 -15.12
N ASP A 260 -30.27 2.01 -14.08
CA ASP A 260 -31.64 2.54 -14.06
C ASP A 260 -31.83 3.51 -15.25
N PRO A 261 -32.95 3.44 -15.99
CA PRO A 261 -33.28 4.41 -17.05
C PRO A 261 -33.21 5.88 -16.62
N SER A 262 -33.32 6.18 -15.32
CA SER A 262 -33.09 7.53 -14.76
C SER A 262 -31.66 8.03 -14.98
N ASN A 263 -30.69 7.12 -15.13
CA ASN A 263 -29.27 7.40 -15.33
C ASN A 263 -28.84 7.35 -16.80
N MET A 264 -29.74 6.94 -17.72
CA MET A 264 -29.48 6.86 -19.16
C MET A 264 -30.32 7.88 -19.94
N LYS A 265 -30.31 9.13 -19.46
CA LYS A 265 -31.03 10.26 -20.06
C LYS A 265 -30.24 10.89 -21.20
N LYS A 266 -30.96 11.54 -22.12
CA LYS A 266 -30.36 12.29 -23.23
C LYS A 266 -29.21 13.19 -22.73
N GLY A 267 -28.05 13.05 -23.36
CA GLY A 267 -26.83 13.81 -23.06
C GLY A 267 -25.96 13.22 -21.95
N LEU A 268 -26.43 12.23 -21.19
CA LEU A 268 -25.60 11.53 -20.22
C LEU A 268 -24.65 10.54 -20.91
N GLU A 269 -23.47 10.40 -20.33
CA GLU A 269 -22.47 9.42 -20.78
C GLU A 269 -22.81 8.04 -20.25
N LEU A 270 -22.70 7.05 -21.13
CA LEU A 270 -22.76 5.64 -20.78
C LEU A 270 -21.37 5.17 -20.40
N PHE A 271 -21.26 4.62 -19.20
CA PHE A 271 -20.00 4.14 -18.67
C PHE A 271 -19.89 2.61 -18.76
N ASN A 272 -18.66 2.17 -18.94
CA ASN A 272 -18.21 0.81 -18.68
C ASN A 272 -17.72 0.67 -17.23
N ASN A 273 -17.42 -0.56 -16.82
CA ASN A 273 -16.82 -0.85 -15.52
C ASN A 273 -15.55 -1.69 -15.68
N TYR A 274 -14.39 -1.13 -15.32
CA TYR A 274 -13.10 -1.80 -15.44
C TYR A 274 -12.79 -2.68 -14.21
N GLY A 275 -13.70 -2.72 -13.24
CA GLY A 275 -13.55 -3.36 -11.95
C GLY A 275 -13.21 -2.37 -10.83
N ASP A 276 -13.57 -2.74 -9.61
CA ASP A 276 -13.31 -1.96 -8.41
C ASP A 276 -11.82 -2.06 -8.04
N LYS A 277 -11.03 -1.06 -8.47
CA LYS A 277 -9.57 -1.06 -8.36
C LYS A 277 -9.05 0.10 -7.50
N PRO A 278 -7.91 -0.06 -6.81
CA PRO A 278 -7.22 1.04 -6.14
C PRO A 278 -6.60 2.00 -7.16
N ASN A 279 -6.36 3.25 -6.75
CA ASN A 279 -5.92 4.28 -7.69
C ASN A 279 -4.54 4.03 -8.29
N TYR A 280 -3.63 3.31 -7.61
CA TYR A 280 -2.36 2.93 -8.23
C TYR A 280 -2.58 2.04 -9.46
N ALA A 281 -3.52 1.11 -9.39
CA ALA A 281 -3.83 0.20 -10.48
C ALA A 281 -4.60 0.91 -11.59
N ILE A 282 -5.47 1.88 -11.24
CA ILE A 282 -6.16 2.71 -12.23
C ILE A 282 -5.16 3.60 -12.98
N LEU A 283 -4.23 4.22 -12.25
CA LEU A 283 -3.20 5.08 -12.82
C LEU A 283 -2.27 4.29 -13.76
N LEU A 284 -1.76 3.14 -13.31
CA LEU A 284 -0.85 2.30 -14.08
C LEU A 284 -1.55 1.48 -15.18
N GLY A 285 -2.87 1.30 -15.13
CA GLY A 285 -3.63 0.55 -16.14
C GLY A 285 -4.33 1.43 -17.18
N TYR A 286 -4.75 2.64 -16.79
CA TYR A 286 -5.63 3.49 -17.60
C TYR A 286 -5.22 4.96 -17.65
N GLY A 287 -4.17 5.39 -16.93
CA GLY A 287 -3.64 6.74 -17.03
C GLY A 287 -4.48 7.83 -16.35
N PHE A 288 -5.39 7.47 -15.44
CA PHE A 288 -6.17 8.44 -14.64
C PHE A 288 -6.26 8.03 -13.16
N VAL A 289 -6.80 8.94 -12.33
CA VAL A 289 -7.02 8.73 -10.89
C VAL A 289 -8.45 9.12 -10.58
N ILE A 290 -9.14 8.34 -9.75
CA ILE A 290 -10.51 8.64 -9.31
C ILE A 290 -10.44 9.40 -7.98
N PRO A 291 -10.93 10.66 -7.93
CA PRO A 291 -11.11 11.38 -6.68
C PRO A 291 -12.07 10.61 -5.75
N ASP A 292 -11.71 10.53 -4.46
CA ASP A 292 -12.49 9.82 -3.43
C ASP A 292 -12.88 8.37 -3.79
N ASN A 293 -11.95 7.65 -4.39
CA ASN A 293 -12.12 6.23 -4.68
C ASN A 293 -12.28 5.41 -3.39
N LYS A 294 -13.43 4.77 -3.20
CA LYS A 294 -13.75 3.93 -2.03
C LYS A 294 -12.93 2.65 -1.96
N PHE A 295 -12.38 2.22 -3.09
CA PHE A 295 -11.53 1.04 -3.23
C PHE A 295 -10.04 1.38 -3.18
N ASP A 296 -9.70 2.64 -2.86
CA ASP A 296 -8.31 3.05 -2.77
C ASP A 296 -7.62 2.43 -1.56
N ILE A 297 -6.36 2.04 -1.78
CA ILE A 297 -5.52 1.40 -0.77
C ILE A 297 -4.14 2.04 -0.79
N THR A 298 -3.40 1.87 0.30
CA THR A 298 -1.95 2.11 0.30
C THR A 298 -1.23 1.02 1.09
N THR A 299 0.07 0.85 0.89
CA THR A 299 0.84 -0.21 1.54
C THR A 299 1.86 0.37 2.53
N LEU A 300 1.83 -0.13 3.76
CA LEU A 300 2.93 0.04 4.71
C LEU A 300 3.90 -1.13 4.57
N SER A 301 4.96 -0.93 3.79
CA SER A 301 6.04 -1.91 3.63
C SER A 301 7.10 -1.76 4.71
N LEU A 302 7.46 -2.87 5.36
CA LEU A 302 8.50 -2.96 6.38
C LEU A 302 9.58 -3.94 5.92
N LYS A 303 10.85 -3.59 6.12
CA LYS A 303 11.97 -4.52 5.93
C LYS A 303 12.52 -4.93 7.28
N VAL A 304 12.53 -6.23 7.55
CA VAL A 304 13.11 -6.82 8.75
C VAL A 304 13.96 -8.04 8.35
N PRO A 305 14.97 -8.41 9.15
CA PRO A 305 15.72 -9.64 8.90
C PRO A 305 14.83 -10.89 8.94
N GLU A 306 15.16 -11.91 8.14
CA GLU A 306 14.36 -13.15 7.99
C GLU A 306 14.10 -13.86 9.33
N ASN A 307 15.07 -13.86 10.25
CA ASN A 307 14.91 -14.47 11.57
C ASN A 307 13.81 -13.80 12.41
N TYR A 308 13.50 -12.53 12.18
CA TYR A 308 12.36 -11.86 12.83
C TYR A 308 11.03 -12.30 12.25
N ILE A 309 10.97 -12.59 10.94
CA ILE A 309 9.78 -13.09 10.25
C ILE A 309 9.42 -14.48 10.78
N GLU A 310 10.41 -15.38 10.84
CA GLU A 310 10.24 -16.71 11.41
C GLU A 310 9.85 -16.66 12.88
N ALA A 311 10.50 -15.81 13.66
CA ALA A 311 10.19 -15.65 15.08
C ALA A 311 8.76 -15.11 15.29
N ALA A 312 8.31 -14.16 14.46
CA ALA A 312 6.94 -13.64 14.51
C ALA A 312 5.92 -14.74 14.20
N LYS A 313 6.15 -15.55 13.15
CA LYS A 313 5.30 -16.70 12.80
C LYS A 313 5.25 -17.72 13.93
N LYS A 314 6.40 -18.08 14.52
CA LYS A 314 6.50 -19.00 15.67
C LYS A 314 5.78 -18.45 16.91
N PHE A 315 5.76 -17.13 17.09
CA PHE A 315 5.03 -16.46 18.15
C PHE A 315 3.51 -16.40 17.92
N GLY A 316 3.05 -16.70 16.70
CA GLY A 316 1.62 -16.69 16.33
C GLY A 316 1.16 -15.45 15.56
N VAL A 317 2.06 -14.55 15.17
CA VAL A 317 1.71 -13.39 14.32
C VAL A 317 1.32 -13.87 12.92
N LYS A 318 0.13 -13.51 12.45
CA LYS A 318 -0.35 -13.79 11.09
C LYS A 318 0.20 -12.78 10.08
N LEU A 319 1.39 -13.02 9.58
CA LEU A 319 1.99 -12.16 8.54
C LEU A 319 1.29 -12.34 7.17
N PRO A 320 1.33 -11.31 6.31
CA PRO A 320 0.93 -11.45 4.89
C PRO A 320 1.64 -12.63 4.21
N ASP A 321 0.97 -13.26 3.23
CA ASP A 321 1.49 -14.45 2.53
C ASP A 321 2.77 -14.15 1.75
N ASP A 322 2.94 -12.89 1.30
CA ASP A 322 4.12 -12.41 0.56
C ASP A 322 5.26 -11.92 1.47
N ALA A 323 5.16 -12.10 2.79
CA ALA A 323 6.16 -11.66 3.75
C ALA A 323 7.51 -12.39 3.56
N SER A 324 8.55 -11.61 3.30
CA SER A 324 9.94 -12.07 3.13
C SER A 324 10.95 -11.02 3.60
N ALA A 325 12.24 -11.35 3.64
CA ALA A 325 13.31 -10.38 3.87
C ALA A 325 13.28 -9.17 2.92
N GLU A 326 12.71 -9.32 1.71
CA GLU A 326 12.57 -8.21 0.76
C GLU A 326 11.52 -7.18 1.20
N GLY A 327 10.55 -7.61 2.00
CA GLY A 327 9.54 -6.76 2.60
C GLY A 327 8.34 -7.52 3.13
N ILE A 328 7.69 -6.94 4.13
CA ILE A 328 6.37 -7.32 4.64
C ILE A 328 5.40 -6.19 4.31
N ASN A 329 4.34 -6.48 3.56
CA ASN A 329 3.44 -5.48 2.98
C ASN A 329 2.09 -5.48 3.68
N PHE A 330 1.82 -4.47 4.52
CA PHE A 330 0.53 -4.32 5.19
C PHE A 330 -0.36 -3.35 4.40
N VAL A 331 -1.48 -3.85 3.88
CA VAL A 331 -2.45 -3.04 3.13
C VAL A 331 -3.32 -2.22 4.08
N LEU A 332 -3.40 -0.91 3.84
CA LEU A 332 -4.21 0.06 4.58
C LEU A 332 -5.31 0.61 3.69
N THR A 333 -6.50 0.82 4.26
CA THR A 333 -7.64 1.45 3.58
C THR A 333 -8.28 2.48 4.49
N LYS A 334 -9.11 3.39 3.95
CA LYS A 334 -9.89 4.31 4.80
C LYS A 334 -10.85 3.56 5.74
N LYS A 335 -11.44 2.46 5.28
CA LYS A 335 -12.43 1.67 6.03
C LYS A 335 -11.80 0.80 7.11
N TYR A 336 -10.63 0.23 6.81
CA TYR A 336 -9.83 -0.61 7.70
C TYR A 336 -8.43 0.00 7.81
N PRO A 337 -8.28 1.08 8.60
CA PRO A 337 -7.04 1.84 8.65
C PRO A 337 -5.95 1.16 9.50
N LEU A 338 -6.31 0.18 10.32
CA LEU A 338 -5.39 -0.61 11.13
C LEU A 338 -5.73 -2.11 11.04
N PRO A 339 -5.08 -2.86 10.14
CA PRO A 339 -5.16 -4.31 10.13
C PRO A 339 -4.69 -4.92 11.47
N GLU A 340 -5.35 -5.97 11.94
CA GLU A 340 -4.99 -6.62 13.21
C GLU A 340 -3.57 -7.20 13.18
N ASN A 341 -3.22 -7.88 12.09
CA ASN A 341 -1.88 -8.43 11.91
C ASN A 341 -0.76 -7.38 11.93
N LEU A 342 -1.05 -6.15 11.49
CA LEU A 342 -0.11 -5.04 11.59
C LEU A 342 0.13 -4.65 13.06
N ILE A 343 -0.94 -4.56 13.86
CA ILE A 343 -0.85 -4.24 15.28
C ILE A 343 -0.08 -5.34 16.02
N ASP A 344 -0.42 -6.61 15.77
CA ASP A 344 0.22 -7.76 16.40
C ASP A 344 1.71 -7.85 16.05
N PHE A 345 2.05 -7.54 14.80
CA PHE A 345 3.45 -7.50 14.39
C PHE A 345 4.23 -6.40 15.11
N PHE A 346 3.69 -5.18 15.20
CA PHE A 346 4.33 -4.10 15.95
C PHE A 346 4.43 -4.39 17.46
N ALA A 347 3.43 -5.06 18.03
CA ALA A 347 3.48 -5.52 19.42
C ALA A 347 4.58 -6.58 19.62
N PHE A 348 4.72 -7.52 18.68
CA PHE A 348 5.80 -8.50 18.67
C PHE A 348 7.18 -7.84 18.56
N LEU A 349 7.35 -6.81 17.74
CA LEU A 349 8.63 -6.13 17.54
C LEU A 349 9.18 -5.47 18.80
N VAL A 350 8.32 -5.08 19.75
CA VAL A 350 8.72 -4.42 21.00
C VAL A 350 8.86 -5.37 22.18
N ARG A 351 8.67 -6.68 21.98
CA ARG A 351 8.70 -7.70 23.06
C ARG A 351 10.02 -7.70 23.82
N LEU A 352 9.93 -7.89 25.13
CA LEU A 352 11.09 -8.19 25.97
C LEU A 352 11.43 -9.69 25.90
N THR A 353 12.66 -10.04 26.20
CA THR A 353 13.10 -11.44 26.33
C THR A 353 12.32 -12.21 27.40
N SER A 354 11.71 -11.51 28.36
CA SER A 354 10.86 -12.07 29.41
C SER A 354 9.40 -12.33 29.00
N GLU A 355 9.01 -11.94 27.78
CA GLU A 355 7.65 -12.04 27.25
C GLU A 355 7.54 -13.10 26.14
N ASN A 356 8.27 -14.21 26.31
CA ASN A 356 8.20 -15.32 25.37
C ASN A 356 6.81 -15.98 25.44
N ASN A 357 6.15 -16.09 24.29
CA ASN A 357 4.85 -16.76 24.09
C ASN A 357 3.63 -16.10 24.77
N ILE A 358 3.71 -14.83 25.15
CA ILE A 358 2.55 -14.08 25.67
C ILE A 358 2.49 -12.70 25.05
N TYR A 359 1.33 -12.34 24.48
CA TYR A 359 1.07 -10.96 24.05
C TYR A 359 0.69 -10.11 25.26
N THR A 360 1.61 -9.30 25.79
CA THR A 360 1.31 -8.47 26.98
C THR A 360 0.63 -7.14 26.62
N THR A 361 -0.03 -6.54 27.60
CA THR A 361 -0.59 -5.18 27.50
C THR A 361 0.46 -4.13 27.15
N ARG A 362 1.68 -4.26 27.70
CA ARG A 362 2.83 -3.40 27.39
C ARG A 362 3.22 -3.53 25.91
N MET A 363 3.40 -4.75 25.42
CA MET A 363 3.71 -5.01 24.00
C MET A 363 2.69 -4.34 23.08
N LEU A 364 1.39 -4.53 23.36
CA LEU A 364 0.32 -3.92 22.55
C LEU A 364 0.42 -2.39 22.53
N ILE A 365 0.48 -1.75 23.71
CA ILE A 365 0.43 -0.29 23.81
C ILE A 365 1.69 0.35 23.23
N GLU A 366 2.86 -0.21 23.50
CA GLU A 366 4.12 0.27 22.95
C GLU A 366 4.23 0.01 21.44
N GLY A 367 3.75 -1.13 20.96
CA GLY A 367 3.61 -1.43 19.53
C GLY A 367 2.73 -0.42 18.81
N ILE A 368 1.57 -0.05 19.38
CA ILE A 368 0.69 1.00 18.85
C ILE A 368 1.43 2.35 18.79
N ALA A 369 2.18 2.71 19.83
CA ALA A 369 2.94 3.96 19.87
C ALA A 369 4.04 4.01 18.79
N ASN A 370 4.76 2.92 18.58
CA ASN A 370 5.77 2.80 17.52
C ASN A 370 5.14 2.83 16.13
N LEU A 371 4.02 2.13 15.93
CA LEU A 371 3.26 2.20 14.68
C LEU A 371 2.81 3.63 14.37
N ARG A 372 2.30 4.36 15.37
CA ARG A 372 1.92 5.78 15.23
C ARG A 372 3.09 6.65 14.78
N ALA A 373 4.29 6.42 15.31
CA ALA A 373 5.48 7.16 14.93
C ALA A 373 5.91 6.88 13.48
N ILE A 374 5.87 5.62 13.04
CA ILE A 374 6.16 5.23 11.66
C ILE A 374 5.14 5.83 10.69
N LEU A 375 3.84 5.72 11.00
CA LEU A 375 2.78 6.35 10.20
C LEU A 375 2.95 7.87 10.13
N GLY A 376 3.32 8.52 11.25
CA GLY A 376 3.63 9.95 11.28
C GLY A 376 4.80 10.34 10.38
N THR A 377 5.85 9.52 10.34
CA THR A 377 6.98 9.72 9.41
C THR A 377 6.51 9.63 7.95
N LYS A 378 5.66 8.65 7.61
CA LYS A 378 5.07 8.53 6.26
C LYS A 378 4.22 9.75 5.91
N VAL A 379 3.28 10.15 6.77
CA VAL A 379 2.46 11.36 6.57
C VAL A 379 3.33 12.60 6.34
N ASN A 380 4.39 12.77 7.12
CA ASN A 380 5.32 13.89 6.99
C ASN A 380 6.13 13.84 5.68
N ALA A 381 6.52 12.65 5.20
CA ALA A 381 7.17 12.50 3.90
C ALA A 381 6.28 13.01 2.76
N PHE A 382 4.99 12.65 2.78
CA PHE A 382 4.01 13.18 1.82
C PHE A 382 3.81 14.69 1.93
N LYS A 383 3.82 15.26 3.14
CA LYS A 383 3.69 16.72 3.36
C LYS A 383 4.92 17.50 2.87
N LYS A 384 6.12 16.95 3.04
CA LYS A 384 7.39 17.60 2.68
C LYS A 384 7.75 17.43 1.20
N PHE A 385 7.13 16.48 0.50
CA PHE A 385 7.38 16.26 -0.92
C PHE A 385 7.05 17.52 -1.73
N LYS A 386 8.04 18.03 -2.47
CA LYS A 386 7.89 19.21 -3.32
C LYS A 386 7.46 18.76 -4.72
N MET A 387 6.25 19.14 -5.11
CA MET A 387 5.80 19.02 -6.50
C MET A 387 6.60 19.99 -7.37
N THR A 388 7.40 19.46 -8.28
CA THR A 388 8.07 20.26 -9.32
C THR A 388 7.18 20.38 -10.54
N THR A 389 7.12 21.57 -11.13
CA THR A 389 6.44 21.83 -12.41
C THR A 389 7.45 22.47 -13.35
N ASP A 390 8.33 21.65 -13.91
CA ASP A 390 9.24 22.02 -15.01
C ASP A 390 8.48 21.96 -16.35
N ARG A 391 9.02 22.55 -17.42
CA ARG A 391 8.51 22.47 -18.79
C ARG A 391 8.39 21.02 -19.31
N ARG A 392 9.11 20.08 -18.70
CA ARG A 392 9.09 18.63 -19.00
C ARG A 392 8.00 17.85 -18.25
N VAL A 393 7.16 18.54 -17.48
CA VAL A 393 6.03 17.95 -16.74
C VAL A 393 4.73 18.52 -17.29
N ALA A 394 3.87 17.66 -17.85
CA ALA A 394 2.56 18.09 -18.29
C ALA A 394 1.70 18.59 -17.09
N PRO A 395 1.02 19.75 -17.20
CA PRO A 395 0.16 20.26 -16.12
C PRO A 395 -0.99 19.31 -15.73
N SER A 396 -1.48 18.49 -16.66
CA SER A 396 -2.47 17.43 -16.39
C SER A 396 -1.88 16.34 -15.49
N VAL A 397 -0.68 15.84 -15.80
CA VAL A 397 0.04 14.85 -15.01
C VAL A 397 0.32 15.37 -13.60
N ALA A 398 0.84 16.60 -13.47
CA ALA A 398 1.10 17.21 -12.16
C ALA A 398 -0.17 17.31 -11.29
N ARG A 399 -1.31 17.71 -11.88
CA ARG A 399 -2.60 17.77 -11.17
C ARG A 399 -3.08 16.40 -10.75
N MET A 400 -3.02 15.41 -11.64
CA MET A 400 -3.43 14.04 -11.37
C MET A 400 -2.60 13.40 -10.26
N VAL A 401 -1.26 13.49 -10.34
CA VAL A 401 -0.37 12.95 -9.33
C VAL A 401 -0.58 13.65 -7.99
N LYS A 402 -0.82 14.96 -7.97
CA LYS A 402 -1.17 15.70 -6.74
C LYS A 402 -2.44 15.14 -6.09
N VAL A 403 -3.48 14.82 -6.86
CA VAL A 403 -4.70 14.18 -6.33
C VAL A 403 -4.35 12.81 -5.73
N TYR A 404 -3.66 11.96 -6.47
CA TYR A 404 -3.26 10.63 -6.02
C TYR A 404 -2.44 10.65 -4.72
N ARG A 405 -1.40 11.49 -4.65
CA ARG A 405 -0.58 11.65 -3.44
C ARG A 405 -1.40 12.10 -2.23
N ASN A 406 -2.37 12.98 -2.44
CA ASN A 406 -3.26 13.43 -1.37
C ASN A 406 -4.17 12.31 -0.87
N LEU A 407 -4.65 11.44 -1.75
CA LEU A 407 -5.46 10.26 -1.38
C LEU A 407 -4.64 9.27 -0.56
N GLN A 408 -3.41 8.93 -0.99
CA GLN A 408 -2.53 8.05 -0.20
C GLN A 408 -2.19 8.65 1.17
N LYS A 409 -1.82 9.94 1.21
CA LYS A 409 -1.56 10.67 2.46
C LYS A 409 -2.77 10.63 3.40
N ALA A 410 -4.00 10.72 2.86
CA ALA A 410 -5.21 10.66 3.66
C ALA A 410 -5.39 9.28 4.32
N ILE A 411 -5.10 8.18 3.62
CA ILE A 411 -5.15 6.82 4.21
C ILE A 411 -4.12 6.68 5.35
N PHE A 412 -2.88 7.13 5.15
CA PHE A 412 -1.88 7.11 6.22
C PHE A 412 -2.26 7.99 7.42
N LEU A 413 -2.87 9.15 7.16
CA LEU A 413 -3.36 10.04 8.22
C LEU A 413 -4.48 9.39 9.03
N GLU A 414 -5.42 8.72 8.35
CA GLU A 414 -6.51 7.97 8.99
C GLU A 414 -5.95 6.84 9.87
N ALA A 415 -5.00 6.05 9.34
CA ALA A 415 -4.28 5.04 10.11
C ALA A 415 -3.59 5.64 11.35
N GLN A 416 -2.92 6.78 11.18
CA GLN A 416 -2.27 7.47 12.29
C GLN A 416 -3.28 7.92 13.35
N GLN A 417 -4.43 8.48 12.96
CA GLN A 417 -5.48 8.88 13.91
C GLN A 417 -6.11 7.68 14.60
N ALA A 418 -6.37 6.59 13.88
CA ALA A 418 -6.87 5.36 14.42
C ALA A 418 -5.95 4.80 15.52
N THR A 419 -4.62 4.95 15.41
CA THR A 419 -3.70 4.51 16.49
C THR A 419 -3.89 5.30 17.79
N ILE A 420 -4.22 6.59 17.71
CA ILE A 420 -4.46 7.44 18.89
C ILE A 420 -5.73 6.98 19.61
N ILE A 421 -6.78 6.71 18.85
CA ILE A 421 -8.06 6.21 19.38
C ILE A 421 -7.83 4.83 20.01
N LEU A 422 -7.11 3.94 19.31
CA LEU A 422 -6.81 2.59 19.78
C LEU A 422 -6.00 2.62 21.08
N GLU A 423 -4.91 3.39 21.15
CA GLU A 423 -4.08 3.53 22.36
C GLU A 423 -4.93 3.99 23.56
N LYS A 424 -5.77 5.01 23.38
CA LYS A 424 -6.66 5.52 24.43
C LYS A 424 -7.64 4.45 24.90
N ASN A 425 -8.23 3.71 23.97
CA ASN A 425 -9.17 2.63 24.28
C ASN A 425 -8.48 1.48 25.01
N MET A 426 -7.28 1.09 24.61
CA MET A 426 -6.51 0.02 25.26
C MET A 426 -6.06 0.42 26.67
N LEU A 427 -5.57 1.64 26.87
CA LEU A 427 -5.22 2.14 28.21
C LEU A 427 -6.44 2.14 29.15
N LYS A 428 -7.64 2.46 28.64
CA LYS A 428 -8.88 2.38 29.43
C LYS A 428 -9.29 0.93 29.71
N LYS A 429 -9.27 0.07 28.69
CA LYS A 429 -9.66 -1.35 28.77
C LYS A 429 -8.81 -2.11 29.79
N TYR A 430 -7.51 -1.85 29.80
CA TYR A 430 -6.53 -2.50 30.68
C TYR A 430 -6.24 -1.71 31.96
N HIS A 431 -7.12 -0.76 32.31
CA HIS A 431 -7.07 0.00 33.56
C HIS A 431 -5.67 0.57 33.89
N ALA A 432 -4.99 1.12 32.89
CA ALA A 432 -3.62 1.62 33.02
C ALA A 432 -3.50 2.66 34.15
N LEU A 433 -2.54 2.48 35.04
CA LEU A 433 -2.32 3.36 36.18
C LEU A 433 -1.34 4.48 35.82
N SER A 434 -1.86 5.70 35.63
CA SER A 434 -1.02 6.88 35.36
C SER A 434 -0.14 7.25 36.57
N PHE A 435 1.14 7.51 36.32
CA PHE A 435 2.06 8.02 37.34
C PHE A 435 1.66 9.40 37.86
N LYS A 436 0.98 10.23 37.05
CA LYS A 436 0.37 11.49 37.54
C LYS A 436 -0.66 11.24 38.64
N ARG A 437 -1.48 10.19 38.46
CA ARG A 437 -2.49 9.80 39.45
C ARG A 437 -1.84 9.27 40.72
N ILE A 438 -0.72 8.56 40.60
CA ILE A 438 0.10 8.13 41.73
C ILE A 438 0.60 9.35 42.52
N LEU A 439 1.26 10.32 41.88
CA LEU A 439 1.78 11.52 42.55
C LEU A 439 0.68 12.34 43.24
N THR A 440 -0.53 12.36 42.66
CA THR A 440 -1.68 13.07 43.26
C THR A 440 -2.21 12.36 44.51
N ARG A 441 -2.12 11.02 44.56
CA ARG A 441 -2.61 10.19 45.67
C ARG A 441 -1.58 10.05 46.78
N ASP A 442 -0.32 9.73 46.45
CA ASP A 442 0.78 9.59 47.41
C ASP A 442 1.44 10.95 47.67
N LYS A 443 0.73 11.80 48.43
CA LYS A 443 1.21 13.14 48.79
C LYS A 443 2.53 13.09 49.57
N VAL A 444 2.72 12.06 50.41
CA VAL A 444 3.96 11.89 51.18
C VAL A 444 5.14 11.67 50.23
N PHE A 445 4.99 10.78 49.26
CA PHE A 445 6.02 10.57 48.25
C PHE A 445 6.23 11.81 47.38
N PHE A 446 5.15 12.46 46.92
CA PHE A 446 5.27 13.63 46.04
C PHE A 446 5.92 14.82 46.74
N ASN A 447 5.57 15.09 48.00
CA ASN A 447 6.25 16.08 48.83
C ASN A 447 7.73 15.74 49.02
N SER A 448 8.08 14.45 49.06
CA SER A 448 9.48 14.04 49.16
C SER A 448 10.29 14.51 47.94
N LEU A 449 9.73 14.34 46.73
CA LEU A 449 10.33 14.83 45.48
C LEU A 449 10.40 16.37 45.43
N LEU A 450 9.42 17.07 46.01
CA LEU A 450 9.45 18.52 46.14
C LEU A 450 10.62 18.98 47.01
N LEU A 451 10.78 18.40 48.19
CA LEU A 451 11.81 18.79 49.15
C LEU A 451 13.23 18.44 48.68
N THR A 452 13.40 17.35 47.93
CA THR A 452 14.72 16.86 47.52
C THR A 452 15.13 17.36 46.15
N PHE A 453 14.20 17.50 45.21
CA PHE A 453 14.49 17.85 43.82
C PHE A 453 13.82 19.16 43.35
N GLY A 454 13.05 19.82 44.20
CA GLY A 454 12.29 21.02 43.84
C GLY A 454 11.25 20.74 42.75
N VAL A 455 10.57 19.60 42.84
CA VAL A 455 9.52 19.16 41.91
C VAL A 455 8.16 19.56 42.46
N SER A 456 7.50 20.52 41.81
CA SER A 456 6.17 21.00 42.20
C SER A 456 5.03 20.37 41.41
N ASN A 457 5.33 19.78 40.24
CA ASN A 457 4.36 19.16 39.34
C ASN A 457 5.03 18.09 38.46
N TYR A 458 4.24 17.32 37.71
CA TYR A 458 4.76 16.27 36.83
C TYR A 458 5.71 16.78 35.74
N ASN A 459 5.47 17.97 35.18
CA ASN A 459 6.30 18.51 34.12
C ASN A 459 7.70 18.86 34.62
N ASP A 460 7.85 19.21 35.90
CA ASP A 460 9.16 19.44 36.52
C ASP A 460 10.02 18.16 36.52
N LEU A 461 9.40 16.98 36.69
CA LEU A 461 10.12 15.69 36.60
C LEU A 461 10.73 15.49 35.21
N VAL A 462 9.98 15.85 34.17
CA VAL A 462 10.42 15.74 32.77
C VAL A 462 11.50 16.78 32.48
N ALA A 463 11.27 18.04 32.85
CA ALA A 463 12.18 19.16 32.59
C ALA A 463 13.54 18.98 33.30
N LYS A 464 13.52 18.48 34.54
CA LYS A 464 14.72 18.21 35.34
C LYS A 464 15.39 16.87 35.00
N LYS A 465 14.82 16.08 34.08
CA LYS A 465 15.32 14.75 33.66
C LYS A 465 15.44 13.74 34.81
N ILE A 466 14.51 13.80 35.78
CA ILE A 466 14.47 12.92 36.96
C ILE A 466 13.21 12.03 37.00
N LEU A 467 12.40 12.04 35.94
CA LEU A 467 11.18 11.22 35.85
C LEU A 467 11.47 9.74 36.07
N ASP A 468 12.47 9.19 35.40
CA ASP A 468 12.78 7.76 35.49
C ASP A 468 13.30 7.41 36.91
N GLN A 469 14.08 8.30 37.53
CA GLN A 469 14.49 8.17 38.94
C GLN A 469 13.29 8.20 39.90
N ALA A 470 12.32 9.10 39.69
CA ALA A 470 11.11 9.17 40.51
C ALA A 470 10.25 7.91 40.38
N VAL A 471 10.15 7.33 39.18
CA VAL A 471 9.47 6.06 38.95
C VAL A 471 10.15 4.93 39.73
N LEU A 472 11.49 4.83 39.65
CA LEU A 472 12.25 3.82 40.40
C LEU A 472 12.07 3.96 41.93
N LEU A 473 12.18 5.19 42.45
CA LEU A 473 11.96 5.46 43.88
C LEU A 473 10.56 5.02 44.31
N TRP A 474 9.54 5.27 43.49
CA TRP A 474 8.18 4.85 43.82
C TRP A 474 7.97 3.33 43.73
N ILE A 475 8.62 2.65 42.77
CA ILE A 475 8.59 1.18 42.69
C ILE A 475 9.22 0.55 43.95
N VAL A 476 10.38 1.05 44.40
CA VAL A 476 11.02 0.57 45.64
C VAL A 476 10.15 0.88 46.86
N ARG A 477 9.52 2.06 46.90
CA ARG A 477 8.54 2.40 47.95
C ARG A 477 7.37 1.41 47.98
N ASN A 478 6.81 1.06 46.81
CA ASN A 478 5.75 0.06 46.70
C ASN A 478 6.22 -1.33 47.15
N ALA A 479 7.47 -1.70 46.86
CA ALA A 479 8.06 -2.96 47.34
C ALA A 479 8.14 -3.04 48.87
N ASN A 480 8.28 -1.90 49.55
CA ASN A 480 8.32 -1.77 51.01
C ASN A 480 6.92 -1.53 51.62
N LYS A 481 5.82 -1.71 50.87
CA LYS A 481 4.45 -1.38 51.32
C LYS A 481 4.06 -1.99 52.68
N ASN A 482 4.55 -3.18 53.00
CA ASN A 482 4.21 -3.90 54.24
C ASN A 482 4.97 -3.37 55.47
N ASP A 483 6.03 -2.58 55.26
CA ASP A 483 6.82 -1.98 56.35
C ASP A 483 6.20 -0.66 56.86
N TYR A 484 5.25 -0.09 56.10
CA TYR A 484 4.50 1.09 56.50
C TYR A 484 3.29 0.71 57.36
N LYS A 485 3.22 1.25 58.58
CA LYS A 485 2.19 0.89 59.57
C LYS A 485 0.86 1.65 59.41
N ASP A 486 0.88 2.86 58.86
CA ASP A 486 -0.26 3.79 58.87
C ASP A 486 -0.63 4.32 57.46
N LEU A 487 -0.44 3.52 56.40
CA LEU A 487 -0.77 3.92 55.02
C LEU A 487 -2.02 3.21 54.49
N ASP A 488 -2.79 3.92 53.67
CA ASP A 488 -3.92 3.36 52.92
C ASP A 488 -3.44 2.20 52.02
N PRO A 489 -3.96 0.97 52.20
CA PRO A 489 -3.61 -0.17 51.36
C PRO A 489 -3.85 0.07 49.86
N LEU A 490 -4.77 0.96 49.48
CA LEU A 490 -5.06 1.32 48.09
C LEU A 490 -4.00 2.23 47.45
N LEU A 491 -3.02 2.69 48.23
CA LEU A 491 -1.89 3.50 47.76
C LEU A 491 -0.91 2.68 46.92
N PHE A 492 -0.77 1.39 47.23
CA PHE A 492 0.22 0.50 46.63
C PHE A 492 -0.45 -0.61 45.82
N PRO A 493 -0.49 -0.52 44.48
CA PRO A 493 -1.05 -1.56 43.63
C PRO A 493 -0.35 -2.90 43.82
N GLU A 494 -1.14 -3.96 44.03
CA GLU A 494 -0.63 -5.31 44.31
C GLU A 494 0.23 -5.86 43.17
N PHE A 495 -0.17 -5.66 41.91
CA PHE A 495 0.53 -6.22 40.76
C PHE A 495 1.97 -5.73 40.61
N ILE A 496 2.28 -4.53 41.11
CA ILE A 496 3.64 -3.95 41.08
C ILE A 496 4.51 -4.64 42.15
N TYR A 497 3.94 -4.83 43.34
CA TYR A 497 4.58 -5.56 44.43
C TYR A 497 4.85 -7.02 44.02
N GLU A 498 3.87 -7.72 43.44
CA GLU A 498 4.00 -9.10 42.98
C GLU A 498 5.10 -9.26 41.93
N GLU A 499 5.14 -8.38 40.92
CA GLU A 499 6.21 -8.41 39.91
C GLU A 499 7.56 -8.07 40.54
N PHE A 500 7.63 -7.13 41.48
CA PHE A 500 8.87 -6.83 42.19
C PHE A 500 9.42 -8.05 42.95
N GLN A 501 8.57 -8.77 43.68
CA GLN A 501 8.98 -9.99 44.36
C GLN A 501 9.37 -11.10 43.37
N ASN A 502 8.68 -11.21 42.23
CA ASN A 502 9.04 -12.15 41.17
C ASN A 502 10.44 -11.85 40.60
N VAL A 503 10.69 -10.59 40.23
CA VAL A 503 11.96 -10.11 39.70
C VAL A 503 13.08 -10.29 40.73
N LYS A 504 12.85 -9.94 42.00
CA LYS A 504 13.85 -10.09 43.08
C LYS A 504 14.31 -11.54 43.28
N LYS A 505 13.41 -12.51 43.05
CA LYS A 505 13.71 -13.95 43.13
C LYS A 505 14.42 -14.50 41.89
N ASN A 506 14.08 -13.99 40.70
CA ASN A 506 14.42 -14.64 39.43
C ASN A 506 15.46 -13.90 38.58
N VAL A 507 15.73 -12.62 38.85
CA VAL A 507 16.68 -11.85 38.03
C VAL A 507 18.13 -12.16 38.39
N ALA A 508 18.90 -12.55 37.37
CA ALA A 508 20.35 -12.57 37.43
C ALA A 508 20.88 -11.13 37.32
N ILE A 509 21.54 -10.66 38.38
CA ILE A 509 22.15 -9.33 38.42
C ILE A 509 23.49 -9.38 37.68
N THR A 510 23.65 -8.57 36.64
CA THR A 510 24.91 -8.49 35.89
C THR A 510 25.85 -7.43 36.49
N GLU A 511 27.16 -7.52 36.19
CA GLU A 511 28.13 -6.50 36.63
C GLU A 511 27.80 -5.10 36.08
N GLN A 512 27.24 -5.05 34.87
CA GLN A 512 26.81 -3.81 34.23
C GLN A 512 25.65 -3.15 34.98
N ASP A 513 24.65 -3.93 35.39
CA ASP A 513 23.52 -3.43 36.20
C ASP A 513 24.02 -2.84 37.52
N VAL A 514 24.99 -3.51 38.16
CA VAL A 514 25.58 -3.02 39.41
C VAL A 514 26.27 -1.68 39.19
N LEU A 515 27.04 -1.50 38.11
CA LEU A 515 27.74 -0.24 37.83
C LEU A 515 26.76 0.91 37.57
N GLU A 516 25.74 0.67 36.74
CA GLU A 516 24.73 1.68 36.38
C GLU A 516 23.94 2.13 37.61
N PHE A 517 23.30 1.19 38.31
CA PHE A 517 22.44 1.52 39.45
C PHE A 517 23.22 1.95 40.69
N ARG A 518 24.49 1.58 40.84
CA ARG A 518 25.34 2.08 41.94
C ARG A 518 25.60 3.57 41.83
N SER A 519 25.76 4.10 40.62
CA SER A 519 25.95 5.54 40.40
C SER A 519 24.69 6.34 40.80
N ILE A 520 23.52 5.86 40.37
CA ILE A 520 22.22 6.41 40.71
C ILE A 520 21.96 6.28 42.22
N TYR A 521 22.27 5.13 42.81
CA TYR A 521 22.09 4.93 44.25
C TYR A 521 22.93 5.90 45.08
N LYS A 522 24.21 6.09 44.73
CA LYS A 522 25.11 7.01 45.44
C LYS A 522 24.70 8.47 45.33
N SER A 523 24.03 8.88 44.26
CA SER A 523 23.53 10.26 44.14
C SER A 523 22.27 10.51 44.99
N LEU A 524 21.60 9.44 45.43
CA LEU A 524 20.34 9.50 46.19
C LEU A 524 20.56 9.19 47.68
N PHE A 525 21.37 8.18 48.01
CA PHE A 525 21.57 7.69 49.37
C PHE A 525 23.01 7.93 49.86
N PRO A 526 23.21 8.30 51.14
CA PRO A 526 22.21 8.35 52.23
C PRO A 526 21.44 9.68 52.35
N ALA A 527 21.66 10.66 51.47
CA ALA A 527 21.07 11.99 51.60
C ALA A 527 19.54 11.95 51.72
N LEU A 528 18.85 11.15 50.89
CA LEU A 528 17.40 10.99 50.95
C LEU A 528 16.90 10.41 52.27
N SER A 529 17.58 9.38 52.81
CA SER A 529 17.16 8.75 54.08
C SER A 529 17.41 9.64 55.29
N GLN A 530 18.39 10.54 55.23
CA GLN A 530 18.63 11.55 56.27
C GLN A 530 17.61 12.69 56.21
N MET A 531 17.26 13.15 55.00
CA MET A 531 16.33 14.27 54.82
C MET A 531 14.87 13.88 55.05
N ILE A 532 14.46 12.67 54.60
CA ILE A 532 13.06 12.22 54.60
C ILE A 532 12.99 10.75 55.06
N PRO A 533 13.30 10.49 56.35
CA PRO A 533 13.36 9.13 56.89
C PRO A 533 12.02 8.40 56.83
N GLU A 534 10.89 9.10 56.92
CA GLU A 534 9.54 8.51 56.87
C GLU A 534 9.20 7.87 55.51
N VAL A 535 9.95 8.17 54.45
CA VAL A 535 9.86 7.51 53.14
C VAL A 535 11.04 6.57 52.94
N TYR A 536 12.25 7.07 53.09
CA TYR A 536 13.46 6.41 52.61
C TYR A 536 14.21 5.62 53.69
N ASN A 537 13.72 5.59 54.93
CA ASN A 537 14.23 4.75 56.03
C ASN A 537 13.21 3.66 56.46
N VAL A 538 12.21 3.39 55.61
CA VAL A 538 11.18 2.36 55.84
C VAL A 538 11.34 1.24 54.81
N GLY A 539 11.64 0.02 55.30
CA GLY A 539 11.89 -1.16 54.47
C GLY A 539 13.32 -1.23 53.89
N ASP A 540 13.47 -1.96 52.79
CA ASP A 540 14.76 -2.23 52.14
C ASP A 540 14.99 -1.30 50.95
N TRP A 541 15.89 -0.32 51.11
CA TRP A 541 16.30 0.63 50.07
C TRP A 541 17.68 0.32 49.49
N THR A 542 18.17 -0.92 49.55
CA THR A 542 19.52 -1.28 49.08
C THR A 542 19.69 -1.08 47.56
N PRO A 543 20.95 -0.92 47.05
CA PRO A 543 21.22 -0.85 45.61
C PRO A 543 20.61 -2.02 44.81
N ARG A 544 20.54 -3.21 45.43
CA ARG A 544 19.90 -4.39 44.83
C ARG A 544 18.44 -4.14 44.47
N ASN A 545 17.69 -3.47 45.35
CA ASN A 545 16.27 -3.19 45.09
C ASN A 545 16.06 -2.14 43.99
N PHE A 546 17.05 -1.26 43.75
CA PHE A 546 17.01 -0.36 42.59
C PHE A 546 17.22 -1.09 41.26
N ILE A 547 18.12 -2.08 41.23
CA ILE A 547 18.29 -2.95 40.05
C ILE A 547 16.99 -3.71 39.76
N VAL A 548 16.37 -4.29 40.80
CA VAL A 548 15.07 -4.96 40.68
C VAL A 548 14.00 -3.98 40.18
N ALA A 549 13.94 -2.76 40.74
CA ALA A 549 12.98 -1.74 40.31
C ALA A 549 13.16 -1.34 38.84
N GLY A 550 14.39 -1.31 38.33
CA GLY A 550 14.69 -1.11 36.91
C GLY A 550 14.00 -2.15 36.04
N THR A 551 14.23 -3.42 36.31
CA THR A 551 13.60 -4.50 35.54
C THR A 551 12.07 -4.51 35.68
N VAL A 552 11.52 -4.18 36.86
CA VAL A 552 10.06 -4.03 37.04
C VAL A 552 9.53 -2.88 36.18
N SER A 553 10.26 -1.75 36.13
CA SER A 553 9.91 -0.61 35.30
C SER A 553 9.85 -1.02 33.83
N ASP A 554 10.87 -1.73 33.32
CA ASP A 554 10.89 -2.19 31.92
C ASP A 554 9.69 -3.09 31.58
N ARG A 555 9.31 -3.98 32.51
CA ARG A 555 8.24 -4.96 32.29
C ARG A 555 6.83 -4.38 32.44
N LEU A 556 6.65 -3.39 33.32
CA LEU A 556 5.32 -2.91 33.69
C LEU A 556 5.03 -1.49 33.20
N THR A 557 6.00 -0.72 32.72
CA THR A 557 5.77 0.67 32.35
C THR A 557 5.66 0.88 30.85
N PHE A 558 4.83 1.84 30.48
CA PHE A 558 4.79 2.44 29.14
C PHE A 558 4.94 3.96 29.30
N LYS A 559 5.98 4.53 28.68
CA LYS A 559 6.20 5.98 28.64
C LYS A 559 5.65 6.52 27.32
N ARG A 560 4.55 7.27 27.40
CA ARG A 560 3.88 7.82 26.22
C ARG A 560 4.80 8.85 25.52
N PRO A 561 5.16 8.65 24.24
CA PRO A 561 6.11 9.54 23.55
C PRO A 561 5.65 10.99 23.41
N THR A 562 4.34 11.25 23.33
CA THR A 562 3.82 12.60 23.04
C THR A 562 3.91 13.58 24.21
N ASN A 563 3.92 13.09 25.46
CA ASN A 563 3.87 13.94 26.64
C ASN A 563 4.70 13.40 27.83
N ASN A 564 5.51 12.36 27.60
CA ASN A 564 6.31 11.68 28.61
C ASN A 564 5.50 11.14 29.81
N GLU A 565 4.19 10.92 29.66
CA GLU A 565 3.38 10.34 30.73
C GLU A 565 3.67 8.86 30.89
N VAL A 566 4.02 8.44 32.10
CA VAL A 566 4.29 7.04 32.45
C VAL A 566 2.99 6.39 32.93
N PHE A 567 2.70 5.22 32.38
CA PHE A 567 1.60 4.35 32.79
C PHE A 567 2.18 3.02 33.28
N PHE A 568 1.70 2.55 34.43
CA PHE A 568 1.89 1.16 34.85
C PHE A 568 0.78 0.29 34.27
N LEU A 569 1.17 -0.82 33.66
CA LEU A 569 0.35 -1.78 32.97
C LEU A 569 0.49 -3.12 33.68
N LYS A 570 -0.64 -3.73 34.03
CA LYS A 570 -0.63 -5.08 34.60
C LYS A 570 -0.16 -6.07 33.54
N LYS A 571 0.73 -6.99 33.92
CA LYS A 571 1.17 -8.09 33.06
C LYS A 571 0.02 -9.09 32.87
N GLU A 572 -0.75 -8.89 31.81
CA GLU A 572 -1.84 -9.76 31.41
C GLU A 572 -1.91 -9.89 29.89
N GLU A 573 -2.57 -10.93 29.40
CA GLU A 573 -2.69 -11.20 27.97
C GLU A 573 -3.58 -10.14 27.29
N ALA A 574 -2.99 -9.45 26.31
CA ALA A 574 -3.65 -8.45 25.51
C ALA A 574 -4.41 -9.09 24.35
N LYS A 575 -5.60 -8.57 24.09
CA LYS A 575 -6.45 -8.90 22.94
C LYS A 575 -6.85 -7.57 22.30
N THR A 576 -6.45 -7.39 21.05
CA THR A 576 -6.78 -6.21 20.22
C THR A 576 -8.28 -5.98 20.13
N GLY A 577 -9.09 -7.04 20.28
CA GLY A 577 -10.55 -6.96 20.30
C GLY A 577 -11.17 -6.62 18.94
N PHE A 578 -10.38 -6.64 17.86
CA PHE A 578 -10.86 -6.51 16.47
C PHE A 578 -11.31 -7.84 15.86
N GLY A 579 -11.73 -8.79 16.71
CA GLY A 579 -12.35 -10.03 16.28
C GLY A 579 -13.78 -9.79 15.79
N GLY A 580 -13.95 -9.81 14.46
CA GLY A 580 -15.15 -10.22 13.73
C GLY A 580 -16.52 -9.80 14.25
N LYS A 581 -17.17 -8.90 13.50
CA LYS A 581 -18.41 -9.29 12.82
C LYS A 581 -18.17 -9.30 11.33
#